data_AF-A0A9K3KAR1-F1
#
_entry.id   AF-A0A9K3KAR1-F1
#
_cell.length_a   1.000
_cell.length_b   1.000
_cell.length_c   1.000
_cell.angle_alpha   90.00
_cell.angle_beta   90.00
_cell.angle_gamma   90.00
#
_symmetry.space_group_name_H-M   'P 1'
#
loop_
_entity.id
_entity.type
_entity.pdbx_description
1 polymer ?
#
loop_
_entity_poly.entity_id
_entity_poly.type
_entity_poly.pdbx_seq_one_letter_code
_entity_poly.pdbx_strand_id
1 'polypeptide(L)'
;MENHQETNILASNDVEKGDSSQSHEEPNTPEETITCDPNQILGSSVDDKDTSPAVENKCNGQSNIPIEQLPPLPKQDHDSIRQETIGGTFLVLLFIVIFVSLTHGVALIAAKTIPKQSIAYSILLGLIYAQATLAIVCLLGIQHVDPGIISRTTETCYPIPPTMQPWVLANRKRPSFNATNDNNDNNDDDVSLQQLQPQHSHLEISDNSTQDKQTINGQTMEGDRPNDRTDEKTMASPIVSYQHCYDISRPHKPTELYIAGSDGRVYCTRCLVWRQPGINHFHCGTCQRCVSYYDHHCTFFGRCIAGKLWHIGRKSGGNYFFFVFILVDAVMAYLTTAAALMYSLSLKYGPEWVVPIGLVVLLFLHMHVMRRSPSRLCIACRRCVVRACYLVGKRC
;
A
#
# COMPACT_ATOMS: atom_id res chain seq x y z
N MET A 1 49.03 34.19 25.52
CA MET A 1 50.29 33.61 25.03
C MET A 1 50.02 32.17 24.75
N GLU A 2 49.80 31.90 23.46
CA GLU A 2 49.42 30.63 22.87
C GLU A 2 50.52 29.57 23.06
N ASN A 3 50.10 28.31 23.11
CA ASN A 3 50.92 27.23 22.56
C ASN A 3 49.99 26.20 21.93
N HIS A 4 49.84 26.33 20.61
CA HIS A 4 49.23 25.35 19.73
C HIS A 4 50.19 24.16 19.55
N GLN A 5 49.72 22.94 19.79
CA GLN A 5 50.34 21.74 19.25
C GLN A 5 49.49 21.27 18.06
N GLU A 6 50.04 21.49 16.86
CA GLU A 6 49.62 20.86 15.62
C GLU A 6 50.11 19.41 15.60
N THR A 7 49.22 18.48 15.25
CA THR A 7 49.62 17.15 14.77
C THR A 7 49.02 16.93 13.40
N ASN A 8 49.87 17.12 12.39
CA ASN A 8 49.75 16.55 11.05
C ASN A 8 49.95 15.03 11.12
N ILE A 9 49.04 14.25 10.54
CA ILE A 9 49.33 12.88 10.09
C ILE A 9 48.89 12.76 8.64
N LEU A 10 49.88 12.40 7.82
CA LEU A 10 49.84 12.19 6.38
C LEU A 10 48.93 11.03 5.96
N ALA A 11 48.49 11.18 4.72
CA ALA A 11 47.89 10.19 3.85
C ALA A 11 48.75 8.95 3.60
N SER A 12 48.08 7.84 3.31
CA SER A 12 48.49 6.84 2.31
C SER A 12 47.40 5.76 2.16
N ASN A 13 47.00 5.51 0.91
CA ASN A 13 46.88 4.17 0.31
C ASN A 13 45.69 3.28 0.78
N ASP A 14 45.00 2.46 -0.03
CA ASP A 14 45.14 2.06 -1.42
C ASP A 14 43.77 1.61 -1.98
N VAL A 15 43.74 1.62 -3.31
CA VAL A 15 42.79 1.00 -4.21
C VAL A 15 42.66 -0.51 -3.95
N GLU A 16 41.45 -1.01 -3.70
CA GLU A 16 41.10 -2.41 -3.99
C GLU A 16 39.83 -2.46 -4.85
N LYS A 17 40.04 -2.68 -6.15
CA LYS A 17 39.03 -3.20 -7.07
C LYS A 17 38.99 -4.72 -6.89
N GLY A 18 37.94 -5.21 -6.24
CA GLY A 18 37.60 -6.63 -6.23
C GLY A 18 36.86 -7.01 -7.52
N ASP A 19 37.61 -7.54 -8.48
CA ASP A 19 37.10 -8.26 -9.65
C ASP A 19 36.64 -9.65 -9.21
N SER A 20 35.34 -9.95 -9.28
CA SER A 20 34.83 -11.30 -9.08
C SER A 20 34.26 -11.82 -10.38
N SER A 21 35.15 -12.43 -11.16
CA SER A 21 34.87 -13.28 -12.30
C SER A 21 34.09 -14.51 -11.84
N GLN A 22 32.83 -14.63 -12.26
CA GLN A 22 32.08 -15.90 -12.18
C GLN A 22 31.93 -16.47 -13.59
N SER A 23 32.53 -17.64 -13.74
CA SER A 23 32.60 -18.50 -14.91
C SER A 23 31.22 -18.91 -15.41
N HIS A 24 31.01 -18.72 -16.71
CA HIS A 24 30.01 -19.40 -17.50
C HIS A 24 30.32 -20.90 -17.56
N GLU A 25 29.39 -21.75 -17.10
CA GLU A 25 29.30 -23.15 -17.48
C GLU A 25 28.09 -23.31 -18.43
N GLU A 26 28.37 -23.65 -19.68
CA GLU A 26 27.40 -24.13 -20.67
C GLU A 26 27.03 -25.59 -20.36
N PRO A 27 25.73 -25.96 -20.40
CA PRO A 27 25.32 -27.32 -20.66
C PRO A 27 24.91 -27.47 -22.13
N ASN A 28 25.75 -28.16 -22.90
CA ASN A 28 25.42 -28.81 -24.16
C ASN A 28 24.19 -29.72 -24.01
N THR A 29 23.19 -29.60 -24.89
CA THR A 29 22.25 -30.69 -25.29
C THR A 29 21.44 -30.22 -26.52
N PRO A 30 20.95 -31.16 -27.36
CA PRO A 30 21.03 -31.03 -28.81
C PRO A 30 19.85 -30.34 -29.47
N GLU A 31 20.19 -29.69 -30.57
CA GLU A 31 19.35 -29.02 -31.55
C GLU A 31 18.52 -30.07 -32.33
N GLU A 32 17.23 -30.20 -32.01
CA GLU A 32 16.28 -30.97 -32.83
C GLU A 32 15.62 -30.03 -33.84
N THR A 33 16.19 -30.00 -35.05
CA THR A 33 15.66 -29.23 -36.18
C THR A 33 14.44 -29.96 -36.76
N ILE A 34 13.23 -29.52 -36.41
CA ILE A 34 11.99 -29.95 -37.08
C ILE A 34 11.80 -29.09 -38.33
N THR A 35 12.27 -29.59 -39.48
CA THR A 35 11.90 -29.09 -40.80
C THR A 35 10.56 -29.68 -41.22
N CYS A 36 9.52 -28.86 -41.35
CA CYS A 36 8.28 -29.26 -42.02
C CYS A 36 8.41 -28.95 -43.52
N ASP A 37 8.51 -30.01 -44.32
CA ASP A 37 8.47 -30.00 -45.78
C ASP A 37 7.02 -29.82 -46.28
N PRO A 38 6.70 -28.78 -47.06
CA PRO A 38 5.35 -28.56 -47.57
C PRO A 38 5.29 -29.01 -49.03
N ASN A 39 5.30 -30.32 -49.31
CA ASN A 39 4.83 -30.88 -50.58
C ASN A 39 4.74 -32.41 -50.54
N GLN A 40 3.58 -32.95 -50.21
CA GLN A 40 3.16 -34.26 -50.74
C GLN A 40 1.65 -34.30 -50.95
N ILE A 41 1.27 -34.07 -52.22
CA ILE A 41 -0.04 -34.35 -52.81
C ILE A 41 0.12 -35.60 -53.67
N LEU A 42 -0.56 -36.69 -53.29
CA LEU A 42 -1.05 -37.85 -54.06
C LEU A 42 -1.22 -38.97 -53.02
N GLY A 43 -2.35 -39.63 -52.78
CA GLY A 43 -3.52 -39.92 -53.58
C GLY A 43 -3.77 -41.41 -53.43
N SER A 44 -4.82 -41.82 -52.69
CA SER A 44 -5.41 -43.16 -52.81
C SER A 44 -6.76 -43.22 -52.11
N SER A 45 -7.76 -43.51 -52.94
CA SER A 45 -9.13 -43.90 -52.65
C SER A 45 -9.22 -45.17 -51.79
N VAL A 46 -9.99 -45.15 -50.71
CA VAL A 46 -10.76 -46.30 -50.21
C VAL A 46 -12.05 -45.79 -49.57
N ASP A 47 -13.17 -46.30 -50.08
CA ASP A 47 -14.50 -46.19 -49.53
C ASP A 47 -14.57 -46.75 -48.10
N ASP A 48 -15.16 -46.03 -47.14
CA ASP A 48 -15.95 -46.67 -46.10
C ASP A 48 -16.88 -45.70 -45.34
N LYS A 49 -17.96 -46.30 -44.87
CA LYS A 49 -19.26 -45.76 -44.45
C LYS A 49 -19.25 -44.94 -43.16
N ASP A 50 -20.22 -44.02 -43.11
CA ASP A 50 -20.95 -43.55 -41.93
C ASP A 50 -20.23 -43.66 -40.58
N THR A 51 -19.45 -42.64 -40.26
CA THR A 51 -19.24 -42.24 -38.86
C THR A 51 -19.15 -40.73 -38.82
N SER A 52 -20.16 -40.11 -38.20
CA SER A 52 -20.23 -38.67 -37.96
C SER A 52 -18.91 -38.17 -37.37
N PRO A 53 -18.17 -37.25 -38.04
CA PRO A 53 -16.97 -36.70 -37.44
C PRO A 53 -17.43 -35.81 -36.29
N ALA A 54 -17.17 -36.26 -35.06
CA ALA A 54 -17.08 -35.36 -33.94
C ALA A 54 -16.12 -34.24 -34.34
N VAL A 55 -16.65 -33.05 -34.58
CA VAL A 55 -15.87 -31.82 -34.70
C VAL A 55 -15.21 -31.64 -33.35
N GLU A 56 -14.05 -32.27 -33.19
CA GLU A 56 -13.17 -32.06 -32.08
C GLU A 56 -12.77 -30.59 -32.18
N ASN A 57 -13.41 -29.78 -31.34
CA ASN A 57 -13.30 -28.33 -31.31
C ASN A 57 -11.88 -28.00 -30.83
N LYS A 58 -10.91 -28.07 -31.75
CA LYS A 58 -9.48 -27.80 -31.57
C LYS A 58 -9.24 -26.29 -31.46
N CYS A 59 -10.08 -25.58 -30.72
CA CYS A 59 -9.91 -24.19 -30.30
C CYS A 59 -9.21 -24.09 -28.94
N ASN A 60 -8.50 -25.14 -28.50
CA ASN A 60 -7.63 -25.09 -27.32
C ASN A 60 -6.22 -24.55 -27.60
N GLY A 61 -6.01 -23.96 -28.78
CA GLY A 61 -4.86 -23.10 -29.04
C GLY A 61 -5.08 -21.73 -28.41
N GLN A 62 -5.08 -21.62 -27.07
CA GLN A 62 -4.82 -20.33 -26.45
C GLN A 62 -3.42 -19.93 -26.90
N SER A 63 -3.36 -19.08 -27.93
CA SER A 63 -2.12 -18.46 -28.37
C SER A 63 -1.62 -17.63 -27.18
N ASN A 64 -0.69 -18.22 -26.44
CA ASN A 64 -0.05 -17.57 -25.32
C ASN A 64 0.78 -16.43 -25.91
N ILE A 65 0.18 -15.23 -25.98
CA ILE A 65 0.87 -13.98 -26.29
C ILE A 65 2.05 -13.91 -25.32
N PRO A 66 3.33 -13.93 -25.76
CA PRO A 66 4.46 -13.80 -24.85
C PRO A 66 4.37 -12.53 -23.99
N ILE A 67 4.87 -12.58 -22.75
CA ILE A 67 4.75 -11.46 -21.78
C ILE A 67 5.40 -10.19 -22.32
N GLU A 68 6.49 -10.34 -23.07
CA GLU A 68 7.26 -9.28 -23.69
C GLU A 68 6.45 -8.53 -24.75
N GLN A 69 5.40 -9.14 -25.29
CA GLN A 69 4.50 -8.55 -26.28
C GLN A 69 3.29 -7.84 -25.64
N LEU A 70 3.16 -7.87 -24.31
CA LEU A 70 2.11 -7.12 -23.62
C LEU A 70 2.40 -5.62 -23.72
N PRO A 71 1.36 -4.78 -23.88
CA PRO A 71 1.55 -3.33 -23.95
C PRO A 71 2.25 -2.83 -22.67
N PRO A 72 3.12 -1.82 -22.76
CA PRO A 72 3.87 -1.32 -21.61
C PRO A 72 2.92 -0.89 -20.49
N LEU A 73 3.38 -0.99 -19.23
CA LEU A 73 2.62 -0.51 -18.09
C LEU A 73 2.40 1.01 -18.21
N PRO A 74 1.27 1.55 -17.72
CA PRO A 74 1.07 2.99 -17.70
C PRO A 74 2.23 3.71 -17.00
N LYS A 75 2.66 4.83 -17.60
CA LYS A 75 3.76 5.65 -17.09
C LYS A 75 3.34 6.27 -15.75
N GLN A 76 4.25 6.25 -14.78
CA GLN A 76 4.01 6.88 -13.49
C GLN A 76 4.24 8.39 -13.62
N ASP A 77 3.50 9.19 -12.85
CA ASP A 77 3.80 10.61 -12.69
C ASP A 77 4.99 10.77 -11.73
N HIS A 78 6.20 10.71 -12.30
CA HIS A 78 7.44 10.78 -11.54
C HIS A 78 7.65 12.13 -10.87
N ASP A 79 7.11 13.22 -11.41
CA ASP A 79 7.29 14.56 -10.84
C ASP A 79 6.46 14.74 -9.58
N SER A 80 5.19 14.33 -9.61
CA SER A 80 4.33 14.31 -8.43
C SER A 80 4.93 13.41 -7.33
N ILE A 81 5.32 12.18 -7.69
CA ILE A 81 5.93 11.23 -6.75
C ILE A 81 7.21 11.80 -6.13
N ARG A 82 8.05 12.48 -6.92
CA ARG A 82 9.29 13.08 -6.44
C ARG A 82 9.03 14.24 -5.49
N GLN A 83 8.08 15.12 -5.79
CA GLN A 83 7.72 16.24 -4.92
C GLN A 83 7.18 15.75 -3.57
N GLU A 84 6.28 14.76 -3.60
CA GLU A 84 5.75 14.11 -2.41
C GLU A 84 6.87 13.48 -1.57
N THR A 85 7.76 12.71 -2.20
CA THR A 85 8.91 12.06 -1.55
C THR A 85 9.85 13.07 -0.88
N ILE A 86 10.21 14.14 -1.59
CA ILE A 86 11.10 15.19 -1.06
C ILE A 86 10.42 15.88 0.13
N GLY A 87 9.14 16.20 0.02
CA GLY A 87 8.38 16.89 1.07
C GLY A 87 8.39 16.15 2.40
N GLY A 88 8.01 14.87 2.44
CA GLY A 88 8.03 14.13 3.71
C GLY A 88 9.41 13.69 4.17
N THR A 89 10.36 13.45 3.26
CA THR A 89 11.77 13.20 3.64
C THR A 89 12.32 14.41 4.39
N PHE A 90 12.12 15.62 3.85
CA PHE A 90 12.53 16.86 4.51
C PHE A 90 11.83 17.03 5.87
N LEU A 91 10.52 16.78 5.94
CA LEU A 91 9.76 16.90 7.19
C LEU A 91 10.29 15.98 8.30
N VAL A 92 10.60 14.72 7.98
CA VAL A 92 11.17 13.76 8.95
C VAL A 92 12.54 14.23 9.43
N LEU A 93 13.42 14.63 8.51
CA LEU A 93 14.77 15.12 8.86
C LEU A 93 14.70 16.39 9.72
N LEU A 94 13.77 17.29 9.43
CA LEU A 94 13.52 18.48 10.24
C LEU A 94 13.13 18.12 11.68
N PHE A 95 12.20 17.16 11.87
CA PHE A 95 11.82 16.71 13.21
C PHE A 95 12.98 16.07 13.97
N ILE A 96 13.81 15.27 13.30
CA ILE A 96 15.03 14.68 13.89
C ILE A 96 15.93 15.81 14.41
N VAL A 97 16.23 16.81 13.57
CA VAL A 97 17.07 17.95 13.97
C VAL A 97 16.46 18.70 15.14
N ILE A 98 15.16 18.98 15.12
CA ILE A 98 14.46 19.69 16.21
C ILE A 98 14.59 18.93 17.53
N PHE A 99 14.21 17.65 17.57
CA PHE A 99 14.22 16.89 18.82
C PHE A 99 15.63 16.67 19.38
N VAL A 100 16.60 16.36 18.51
CA VAL A 100 18.01 16.23 18.91
C VAL A 100 18.54 17.57 19.44
N SER A 101 18.29 18.67 18.72
CA SER A 101 18.79 20.01 19.12
C SER A 101 18.19 20.49 20.43
N LEU A 102 16.88 20.29 20.64
CA LEU A 102 16.20 20.65 21.89
C LEU A 102 16.77 19.85 23.06
N THR A 103 16.88 18.52 22.91
CA THR A 103 17.40 17.64 23.97
C THR A 103 18.87 17.98 24.29
N HIS A 104 19.69 18.21 23.26
CA HIS A 104 21.09 18.58 23.42
C HIS A 104 21.25 19.97 24.06
N GLY A 105 20.49 20.97 23.58
CA GLY A 105 20.52 22.33 24.12
C GLY A 105 20.12 22.39 25.59
N VAL A 106 19.09 21.62 25.96
CA VAL A 106 18.65 21.45 27.34
C VAL A 106 19.77 20.84 28.21
N ALA A 107 20.43 19.79 27.72
CA ALA A 107 21.57 19.18 28.42
C ALA A 107 22.75 20.15 28.60
N LEU A 108 23.08 20.96 27.58
CA LEU A 108 24.15 21.97 27.65
C LEU A 108 23.86 23.09 28.65
N ILE A 109 22.61 23.56 28.73
CA ILE A 109 22.19 24.57 29.70
C ILE A 109 22.27 23.98 31.12
N ALA A 110 21.77 22.76 31.30
CA ALA A 110 21.75 22.07 32.59
C ALA A 110 23.16 21.72 33.10
N ALA A 111 24.12 21.45 32.20
CA ALA A 111 25.51 21.18 32.55
C ALA A 111 26.22 22.35 33.25
N LYS A 112 25.67 23.58 33.16
CA LYS A 112 26.19 24.75 33.90
C LYS A 112 25.74 24.75 35.36
N THR A 113 24.59 24.17 35.67
CA THR A 113 23.96 24.23 36.99
C THR A 113 24.11 22.94 37.80
N ILE A 114 24.39 21.81 37.14
CA ILE A 114 24.41 20.48 37.75
C ILE A 114 25.83 19.92 37.60
N PRO A 115 26.36 19.19 38.60
CA PRO A 115 27.63 18.48 38.45
C PRO A 115 27.66 17.68 37.14
N LYS A 116 28.77 17.79 36.41
CA LYS A 116 29.02 17.35 35.02
C LYS A 116 28.70 15.87 34.68
N GLN A 117 28.16 15.07 35.59
CA GLN A 117 28.00 13.61 35.45
C GLN A 117 26.62 13.07 35.87
N SER A 118 25.52 13.81 35.64
CA SER A 118 24.21 13.18 35.80
C SER A 118 24.00 12.10 34.72
N ILE A 119 24.01 10.84 35.16
CA ILE A 119 23.76 9.65 34.33
C ILE A 119 22.44 9.80 33.55
N ALA A 120 21.44 10.47 34.14
CA ALA A 120 20.14 10.71 33.51
C ALA A 120 20.26 11.45 32.17
N TYR A 121 21.10 12.49 32.05
CA TYR A 121 21.29 13.19 30.77
C TYR A 121 22.01 12.31 29.75
N SER A 122 22.96 11.49 30.19
CA SER A 122 23.65 10.56 29.28
C SER A 122 22.67 9.53 28.69
N ILE A 123 21.75 9.02 29.51
CA ILE A 123 20.68 8.11 29.06
C ILE A 123 19.74 8.82 28.09
N LEU A 124 19.22 10.00 28.45
CA LEU A 124 18.28 10.74 27.60
C LEU A 124 18.92 11.14 26.25
N LEU A 125 20.19 11.53 26.27
CA LEU A 125 20.94 11.87 25.07
C LEU A 125 21.22 10.63 24.22
N GLY A 126 21.59 9.51 24.84
CA GLY A 126 21.72 8.22 24.13
C GLY A 126 20.41 7.78 23.48
N LEU A 127 19.28 7.91 24.19
CA LEU A 127 17.95 7.58 23.68
C LEU A 127 17.58 8.44 22.47
N ILE A 128 17.80 9.76 22.50
CA ILE A 128 17.41 10.61 21.37
C ILE A 128 18.25 10.35 20.11
N TYR A 129 19.54 10.00 20.27
CA TYR A 129 20.37 9.59 19.12
C TYR A 129 19.98 8.22 18.58
N ALA A 130 19.61 7.28 19.46
CA ALA A 130 19.08 5.98 19.04
C ALA A 130 17.76 6.13 18.25
N GLN A 131 16.85 6.99 18.73
CA GLN A 131 15.60 7.33 18.05
C GLN A 131 15.85 8.00 16.70
N ALA A 132 16.75 8.99 16.64
CA ALA A 132 17.15 9.62 15.37
C ALA A 132 17.68 8.59 14.34
N THR A 133 18.50 7.64 14.80
CA THR A 133 19.02 6.57 13.95
C THR A 133 17.90 5.65 13.48
N LEU A 134 17.00 5.24 14.38
CA LEU A 134 15.84 4.41 14.06
C LEU A 134 14.91 5.10 13.05
N ALA A 135 14.65 6.39 13.21
CA ALA A 135 13.86 7.19 12.28
C ALA A 135 14.46 7.21 10.87
N ILE A 136 15.79 7.38 10.75
CA ILE A 136 16.50 7.33 9.47
C ILE A 136 16.38 5.94 8.84
N VAL A 137 16.59 4.87 9.63
CA VAL A 137 16.44 3.48 9.14
C VAL A 137 15.01 3.23 8.67
N CYS A 138 14.00 3.71 9.39
CA CYS A 138 12.60 3.56 8.99
C CYS A 138 12.29 4.36 7.72
N LEU A 139 12.79 5.59 7.61
CA LEU A 139 12.64 6.40 6.40
C LEU A 139 13.26 5.69 5.19
N LEU A 140 14.48 5.18 5.32
CA LEU A 140 15.14 4.39 4.27
C LEU A 140 14.33 3.13 3.93
N GLY A 141 13.80 2.43 4.93
CA GLY A 141 12.94 1.27 4.73
C GLY A 141 11.65 1.61 3.96
N ILE A 142 10.99 2.72 4.26
CA ILE A 142 9.82 3.20 3.50
C ILE A 142 10.19 3.46 2.05
N GLN A 143 11.37 4.06 1.81
CA GLN A 143 11.84 4.47 0.48
C GLN A 143 12.42 3.33 -0.37
N HIS A 144 12.92 2.25 0.23
CA HIS A 144 13.61 1.20 -0.54
C HIS A 144 12.88 -0.14 -0.54
N VAL A 145 12.06 -0.43 0.47
CA VAL A 145 11.31 -1.68 0.49
C VAL A 145 10.15 -1.63 -0.51
N ASP A 146 9.96 -2.74 -1.24
CA ASP A 146 8.84 -2.92 -2.14
C ASP A 146 7.53 -2.92 -1.32
N PRO A 147 6.56 -2.03 -1.62
CA PRO A 147 5.26 -2.05 -0.97
C PRO A 147 4.44 -3.31 -1.31
N GLY A 148 4.91 -4.19 -2.18
CA GLY A 148 4.19 -5.38 -2.64
C GLY A 148 3.55 -5.13 -4.00
N ILE A 149 4.29 -4.49 -4.91
CA ILE A 149 3.89 -4.29 -6.30
C ILE A 149 3.70 -5.67 -6.96
N ILE A 150 2.54 -5.86 -7.57
CA ILE A 150 2.23 -7.09 -8.31
C ILE A 150 2.92 -6.97 -9.68
N SER A 151 4.04 -7.66 -9.83
CA SER A 151 4.80 -7.72 -11.08
C SER A 151 4.09 -8.55 -12.13
N ARG A 152 4.34 -8.24 -13.41
CA ARG A 152 3.92 -9.09 -14.53
C ARG A 152 4.82 -10.32 -14.58
N THR A 153 4.19 -11.48 -14.48
CA THR A 153 4.79 -12.81 -14.51
C THR A 153 3.80 -13.73 -15.22
N THR A 154 4.21 -14.93 -15.61
CA THR A 154 3.29 -15.87 -16.27
C THR A 154 2.11 -16.21 -15.34
N GLU A 155 2.38 -16.32 -14.05
CA GLU A 155 1.38 -16.65 -13.02
C GLU A 155 0.39 -15.52 -12.78
N THR A 156 0.85 -14.26 -12.87
CA THR A 156 0.00 -13.10 -12.67
C THR A 156 -0.67 -12.64 -13.94
N CYS A 157 -0.16 -12.90 -15.14
CA CYS A 157 -0.77 -12.43 -16.39
C CYS A 157 -1.78 -13.42 -16.99
N TYR A 158 -1.59 -14.74 -16.78
CA TYR A 158 -2.37 -15.77 -17.49
C TYR A 158 -3.34 -16.56 -16.59
N PRO A 159 -4.43 -17.09 -17.17
CA PRO A 159 -4.88 -16.86 -18.56
C PRO A 159 -5.42 -15.43 -18.74
N ILE A 160 -5.11 -14.78 -19.86
CA ILE A 160 -5.70 -13.46 -20.16
C ILE A 160 -7.20 -13.66 -20.42
N PRO A 161 -8.10 -12.93 -19.74
CA PRO A 161 -9.53 -13.04 -19.97
C PRO A 161 -9.88 -12.92 -21.47
N PRO A 162 -10.75 -13.78 -22.03
CA PRO A 162 -11.09 -13.74 -23.45
C PRO A 162 -11.59 -12.37 -23.94
N THR A 163 -12.29 -11.64 -23.08
CA THR A 163 -12.77 -10.26 -23.36
C THR A 163 -11.64 -9.25 -23.55
N MET A 164 -10.46 -9.49 -22.97
CA MET A 164 -9.29 -8.60 -23.06
C MET A 164 -8.35 -8.97 -24.20
N GLN A 165 -8.40 -10.20 -24.72
CA GLN A 165 -7.48 -10.66 -25.76
C GLN A 165 -7.52 -9.79 -27.04
N PRO A 166 -8.69 -9.43 -27.60
CA PRO A 166 -8.74 -8.55 -28.78
C PRO A 166 -8.11 -7.19 -28.53
N TRP A 167 -8.31 -6.62 -27.34
CA TRP A 167 -7.73 -5.34 -26.95
C TRP A 167 -6.20 -5.43 -26.80
N VAL A 168 -5.69 -6.48 -26.16
CA VAL A 168 -4.24 -6.70 -26.02
C VAL A 168 -3.59 -6.85 -27.39
N LEU A 169 -4.21 -7.60 -28.30
CA LEU A 169 -3.72 -7.79 -29.67
C LEU A 169 -3.81 -6.51 -30.53
N ALA A 170 -4.87 -5.71 -30.37
CA ALA A 170 -5.03 -4.44 -31.07
C ALA A 170 -4.01 -3.40 -30.60
N ASN A 171 -3.80 -3.29 -29.29
CA ASN A 171 -2.86 -2.35 -28.71
C ASN A 171 -1.39 -2.77 -28.84
N ARG A 172 -1.12 -4.03 -29.18
CA ARG A 172 0.22 -4.49 -29.61
C ARG A 172 0.75 -3.72 -30.83
N LYS A 173 -0.16 -3.31 -31.72
CA LYS A 173 0.18 -2.67 -33.01
C LYS A 173 0.37 -1.17 -32.92
N ARG A 174 0.14 -0.52 -31.77
CA ARG A 174 0.53 0.89 -31.64
C ARG A 174 2.07 0.89 -31.59
N PRO A 175 2.77 1.41 -32.63
CA PRO A 175 4.20 1.62 -32.51
C PRO A 175 4.39 2.42 -31.23
N SER A 176 5.37 2.03 -30.40
CA SER A 176 5.74 2.77 -29.20
C SER A 176 5.88 4.22 -29.62
N PHE A 177 4.88 5.04 -29.29
CA PHE A 177 4.87 6.45 -29.65
C PHE A 177 6.11 6.97 -28.95
N ASN A 178 7.13 7.32 -29.73
CA ASN A 178 8.37 7.86 -29.21
C ASN A 178 7.95 8.97 -28.26
N ALA A 179 8.40 8.86 -27.01
CA ALA A 179 8.16 9.84 -25.96
C ALA A 179 8.97 11.11 -26.27
N THR A 180 8.71 11.74 -27.41
CA THR A 180 9.18 13.07 -27.77
C THR A 180 8.09 14.06 -27.37
N ASN A 181 8.28 14.65 -26.19
CA ASN A 181 7.79 15.97 -25.79
C ASN A 181 6.43 16.44 -26.37
N ASP A 182 5.33 15.95 -25.81
CA ASP A 182 4.08 16.72 -25.79
C ASP A 182 4.10 17.65 -24.57
N ASN A 183 4.96 18.68 -24.65
CA ASN A 183 4.85 19.91 -23.87
C ASN A 183 4.18 20.97 -24.75
N ASN A 184 3.01 20.64 -25.29
CA ASN A 184 2.07 21.61 -25.82
C ASN A 184 0.76 20.89 -26.04
N ASP A 185 -0.24 21.16 -25.20
CA ASP A 185 -1.66 21.21 -25.57
C ASP A 185 -2.45 21.71 -24.35
N ASN A 186 -2.28 22.99 -24.07
CA ASN A 186 -3.41 23.82 -23.66
C ASN A 186 -4.06 24.28 -24.97
N ASN A 187 -5.02 23.53 -25.49
CA ASN A 187 -6.11 24.08 -26.28
C ASN A 187 -7.25 23.06 -26.28
N ASP A 188 -8.42 23.60 -25.93
CA ASP A 188 -9.72 22.98 -26.00
C ASP A 188 -9.99 22.40 -27.40
N ASP A 189 -10.56 21.20 -27.47
CA ASP A 189 -11.66 20.92 -28.39
C ASP A 189 -12.49 19.71 -27.92
N ASP A 190 -13.77 20.00 -27.84
CA ASP A 190 -14.90 19.19 -27.39
C ASP A 190 -15.20 18.07 -28.40
N VAL A 191 -14.87 16.82 -28.06
CA VAL A 191 -15.34 15.63 -28.80
C VAL A 191 -16.42 14.94 -27.99
N SER A 192 -17.65 15.25 -28.38
CA SER A 192 -18.90 14.69 -27.91
C SER A 192 -18.98 13.18 -28.20
N LEU A 193 -18.84 12.36 -27.15
CA LEU A 193 -19.18 10.94 -27.16
C LEU A 193 -20.70 10.77 -27.09
N GLN A 194 -21.32 10.57 -28.25
CA GLN A 194 -22.74 10.29 -28.36
C GLN A 194 -23.05 8.83 -27.96
N GLN A 195 -23.73 8.72 -26.81
CA GLN A 195 -24.69 7.72 -26.34
C GLN A 195 -24.77 6.35 -27.03
N LEU A 196 -24.42 5.31 -26.27
CA LEU A 196 -25.16 4.04 -26.24
C LEU A 196 -25.69 3.82 -24.81
N GLN A 197 -26.96 4.18 -24.57
CA GLN A 197 -27.71 3.83 -23.36
C GLN A 197 -28.81 2.83 -23.71
N PRO A 198 -29.04 1.77 -22.90
CA PRO A 198 -30.21 0.91 -23.04
C PRO A 198 -31.45 1.59 -22.46
N GLN A 199 -32.58 1.45 -23.15
CA GLN A 199 -33.88 1.98 -22.75
C GLN A 199 -34.39 1.31 -21.47
N HIS A 200 -34.77 2.13 -20.48
CA HIS A 200 -35.62 1.70 -19.35
C HIS A 200 -36.90 2.54 -19.36
N SER A 201 -38.03 1.85 -19.39
CA SER A 201 -39.39 2.40 -19.39
C SER A 201 -39.76 3.05 -18.06
N HIS A 202 -40.31 4.25 -18.17
CA HIS A 202 -40.92 5.07 -17.11
C HIS A 202 -42.14 4.39 -16.47
N LEU A 203 -42.20 4.38 -15.13
CA LEU A 203 -43.43 4.31 -14.34
C LEU A 203 -43.47 5.60 -13.49
N GLU A 204 -44.46 6.44 -13.77
CA GLU A 204 -44.71 7.70 -13.08
C GLU A 204 -45.35 7.43 -11.70
N ILE A 205 -44.83 8.07 -10.66
CA ILE A 205 -45.58 8.30 -9.42
C ILE A 205 -45.54 9.79 -9.15
N SER A 206 -46.73 10.38 -9.14
CA SER A 206 -47.04 11.78 -8.88
C SER A 206 -46.95 12.12 -7.40
N ASP A 207 -46.15 13.14 -7.07
CA ASP A 207 -46.16 13.80 -5.77
C ASP A 207 -47.28 14.85 -5.75
N ASN A 208 -48.12 14.82 -4.71
CA ASN A 208 -48.97 15.94 -4.33
C ASN A 208 -48.81 16.21 -2.83
N SER A 209 -48.51 17.47 -2.53
CA SER A 209 -48.48 18.04 -1.18
C SER A 209 -49.80 17.81 -0.43
N THR A 210 -49.79 17.78 0.91
CA THR A 210 -50.39 18.83 1.76
C THR A 210 -50.03 18.59 3.24
N GLN A 211 -49.78 19.71 3.90
CA GLN A 211 -49.69 19.99 5.33
C GLN A 211 -50.82 19.34 6.16
N ASP A 212 -50.51 18.78 7.34
CA ASP A 212 -51.33 19.08 8.53
C ASP A 212 -50.65 18.69 9.85
N LYS A 213 -50.71 19.64 10.79
CA LYS A 213 -50.38 19.49 12.20
C LYS A 213 -51.59 18.88 12.90
N GLN A 214 -51.41 17.85 13.71
CA GLN A 214 -52.23 17.66 14.90
C GLN A 214 -51.54 16.76 15.94
N THR A 215 -51.37 17.35 17.12
CA THR A 215 -51.04 16.73 18.41
C THR A 215 -52.22 15.87 18.87
N ILE A 216 -51.99 14.72 19.53
CA ILE A 216 -52.81 14.20 20.65
C ILE A 216 -52.06 13.07 21.40
N ASN A 217 -52.30 13.06 22.71
CA ASN A 217 -51.77 12.22 23.78
C ASN A 217 -51.96 10.70 23.65
N GLY A 218 -51.05 9.96 24.28
CA GLY A 218 -51.44 9.09 25.40
C GLY A 218 -51.50 7.57 25.18
N GLN A 219 -50.91 6.88 26.16
CA GLN A 219 -51.19 5.53 26.65
C GLN A 219 -50.37 4.32 26.13
N THR A 220 -49.71 3.75 27.15
CA THR A 220 -49.11 2.42 27.37
C THR A 220 -49.89 1.24 26.79
N MET A 221 -49.18 0.16 26.46
CA MET A 221 -49.47 -1.21 26.94
C MET A 221 -48.30 -2.18 26.62
N GLU A 222 -47.97 -2.96 27.64
CA GLU A 222 -47.15 -4.18 27.67
C GLU A 222 -47.59 -5.23 26.63
N GLY A 223 -46.68 -6.10 26.21
CA GLY A 223 -47.04 -7.27 25.39
C GLY A 223 -45.87 -8.19 25.06
N ASP A 224 -45.89 -9.36 25.70
CA ASP A 224 -44.92 -10.46 25.70
C ASP A 224 -44.45 -10.99 24.33
N ARG A 225 -43.20 -11.49 24.30
CA ARG A 225 -42.69 -12.34 23.21
C ARG A 225 -42.24 -13.70 23.79
N PRO A 226 -42.86 -14.82 23.41
CA PRO A 226 -42.44 -16.12 23.89
C PRO A 226 -41.25 -16.65 23.09
N ASN A 227 -40.43 -17.39 23.81
CA ASN A 227 -39.28 -18.16 23.36
C ASN A 227 -39.80 -19.55 22.98
N ASP A 228 -39.51 -20.06 21.78
CA ASP A 228 -39.62 -21.49 21.55
C ASP A 228 -38.54 -22.04 20.61
N ARG A 229 -37.96 -23.14 21.07
CA ARG A 229 -37.01 -24.02 20.37
C ARG A 229 -37.82 -25.18 19.82
N THR A 230 -37.49 -25.67 18.62
CA THR A 230 -36.98 -27.05 18.44
C THR A 230 -36.71 -27.37 16.97
N ASP A 231 -35.45 -27.70 16.72
CA ASP A 231 -34.89 -28.75 15.87
C ASP A 231 -35.74 -29.39 14.75
N GLU A 232 -35.26 -29.26 13.50
CA GLU A 232 -35.30 -30.37 12.55
C GLU A 232 -34.04 -30.43 11.67
N LYS A 233 -33.38 -31.58 11.69
CA LYS A 233 -32.19 -31.93 10.91
C LYS A 233 -32.56 -32.16 9.45
N THR A 234 -31.86 -31.51 8.53
CA THR A 234 -31.66 -32.06 7.17
C THR A 234 -30.23 -31.81 6.74
N MET A 235 -29.52 -32.91 6.49
CA MET A 235 -28.15 -32.92 5.96
C MET A 235 -28.15 -32.47 4.50
N ALA A 236 -27.75 -31.22 4.28
CA ALA A 236 -27.30 -30.73 2.99
C ALA A 236 -25.92 -30.09 3.18
N SER A 237 -24.96 -30.55 2.40
CA SER A 237 -23.57 -30.09 2.37
C SER A 237 -23.49 -28.56 2.29
N PRO A 238 -22.71 -27.88 3.15
CA PRO A 238 -22.52 -26.46 3.00
C PRO A 238 -21.55 -26.25 1.83
N ILE A 239 -22.10 -25.93 0.66
CA ILE A 239 -21.41 -25.03 -0.27
C ILE A 239 -21.17 -23.76 0.55
N VAL A 240 -19.98 -23.63 1.10
CA VAL A 240 -19.53 -22.41 1.78
C VAL A 240 -19.47 -21.35 0.70
N SER A 241 -20.57 -20.63 0.57
CA SER A 241 -20.69 -19.38 -0.14
C SER A 241 -19.63 -18.43 0.42
N TYR A 242 -18.56 -18.23 -0.33
CA TYR A 242 -17.47 -17.28 -0.07
C TYR A 242 -17.94 -15.81 -0.22
N GLN A 243 -19.22 -15.52 0.06
CA GLN A 243 -19.83 -14.21 -0.09
C GLN A 243 -19.55 -13.26 1.11
N HIS A 244 -18.68 -13.64 2.04
CA HIS A 244 -18.61 -12.96 3.34
C HIS A 244 -17.31 -12.23 3.69
N CYS A 245 -16.61 -11.63 2.70
CA CYS A 245 -15.60 -10.59 2.97
C CYS A 245 -15.33 -9.59 1.81
N TYR A 246 -16.27 -9.39 0.89
CA TYR A 246 -16.28 -8.17 0.08
C TYR A 246 -17.20 -7.16 0.76
N ASP A 247 -16.58 -6.25 1.50
CA ASP A 247 -17.28 -5.07 2.01
C ASP A 247 -17.60 -4.13 0.82
N ILE A 248 -18.74 -4.39 0.17
CA ILE A 248 -19.33 -3.60 -0.93
C ILE A 248 -19.75 -2.20 -0.44
N SER A 249 -19.71 -1.91 0.86
CA SER A 249 -20.20 -0.65 1.41
C SER A 249 -19.23 0.53 1.27
N ARG A 250 -18.04 0.34 0.68
CA ARG A 250 -17.25 1.48 0.19
C ARG A 250 -17.76 1.91 -1.18
N PRO A 251 -18.11 3.19 -1.38
CA PRO A 251 -18.35 3.73 -2.72
C PRO A 251 -16.99 3.85 -3.40
N HIS A 252 -16.43 2.73 -3.85
CA HIS A 252 -15.43 2.77 -4.90
C HIS A 252 -16.14 3.34 -6.12
N LYS A 253 -15.70 4.51 -6.59
CA LYS A 253 -16.10 5.06 -7.89
C LYS A 253 -16.06 3.90 -8.91
N PRO A 254 -17.19 3.48 -9.50
CA PRO A 254 -17.23 2.35 -10.42
C PRO A 254 -16.67 2.81 -11.75
N THR A 255 -15.34 2.86 -11.86
CA THR A 255 -14.65 3.16 -13.13
C THR A 255 -13.51 2.21 -13.43
N GLU A 256 -13.17 1.28 -12.53
CA GLU A 256 -12.28 0.16 -12.87
C GLU A 256 -13.12 -1.04 -13.29
N LEU A 257 -13.15 -1.31 -14.59
CA LEU A 257 -13.68 -2.55 -15.15
C LEU A 257 -12.79 -3.70 -14.65
N TYR A 258 -13.22 -4.40 -13.60
CA TYR A 258 -12.59 -5.62 -13.12
C TYR A 258 -13.27 -6.83 -13.75
N ILE A 259 -12.47 -7.84 -14.09
CA ILE A 259 -12.98 -9.14 -14.56
C ILE A 259 -12.73 -10.14 -13.44
N ALA A 260 -13.81 -10.70 -12.90
CA ALA A 260 -13.73 -11.76 -11.91
C ALA A 260 -13.39 -13.09 -12.60
N GLY A 261 -12.35 -13.77 -12.11
CA GLY A 261 -12.02 -15.13 -12.50
C GLY A 261 -12.89 -16.14 -11.75
N SER A 262 -13.06 -17.33 -12.31
CA SER A 262 -13.80 -18.43 -11.66
C SER A 262 -13.15 -18.93 -10.37
N ASP A 263 -11.85 -18.67 -10.19
CA ASP A 263 -11.04 -18.97 -9.01
C ASP A 263 -11.05 -17.84 -7.96
N GLY A 264 -11.87 -16.80 -8.17
CA GLY A 264 -11.97 -15.65 -7.28
C GLY A 264 -10.83 -14.63 -7.44
N ARG A 265 -9.88 -14.84 -8.37
CA ARG A 265 -8.91 -13.78 -8.73
C ARG A 265 -9.63 -12.64 -9.43
N VAL A 266 -9.06 -11.44 -9.33
CA VAL A 266 -9.61 -10.24 -10.00
C VAL A 266 -8.58 -9.69 -10.97
N TYR A 267 -8.93 -9.61 -12.25
CA TYR A 267 -8.04 -9.09 -13.28
C TYR A 267 -8.05 -7.56 -13.29
N CYS A 268 -6.86 -6.96 -13.26
CA CYS A 268 -6.67 -5.53 -13.51
C CYS A 268 -6.40 -5.31 -15.00
N THR A 269 -7.33 -4.63 -15.68
CA THR A 269 -7.25 -4.32 -17.11
C THR A 269 -6.15 -3.31 -17.47
N ARG A 270 -5.73 -2.45 -16.52
CA ARG A 270 -4.63 -1.49 -16.71
C ARG A 270 -3.25 -2.12 -16.62
N CYS A 271 -3.04 -2.95 -15.59
CA CYS A 271 -1.76 -3.60 -15.35
C CYS A 271 -1.63 -4.93 -16.11
N LEU A 272 -2.74 -5.51 -16.57
CA LEU A 272 -2.81 -6.85 -17.17
C LEU A 272 -2.30 -7.94 -16.22
N VAL A 273 -2.75 -7.87 -14.97
CA VAL A 273 -2.41 -8.83 -13.92
C VAL A 273 -3.65 -9.26 -13.13
N TRP A 274 -3.69 -10.54 -12.80
CA TRP A 274 -4.56 -11.16 -11.83
C TRP A 274 -4.09 -10.83 -10.41
N ARG A 275 -5.05 -10.44 -9.58
CA ARG A 275 -4.86 -10.17 -8.15
C ARG A 275 -5.38 -11.36 -7.36
N GLN A 276 -4.59 -11.83 -6.39
CA GLN A 276 -4.93 -13.03 -5.62
C GLN A 276 -6.24 -12.84 -4.82
N PRO A 277 -7.06 -13.90 -4.67
CA PRO A 277 -8.25 -13.86 -3.83
C PRO A 277 -7.89 -13.70 -2.36
N GLY A 278 -8.82 -13.16 -1.57
CA GLY A 278 -8.69 -13.10 -0.10
C GLY A 278 -7.66 -12.10 0.45
N ILE A 279 -6.95 -11.37 -0.41
CA ILE A 279 -6.04 -10.28 -0.01
C ILE A 279 -6.56 -8.93 -0.52
N ASN A 280 -6.39 -7.89 0.30
CA ASN A 280 -6.71 -6.53 -0.15
C ASN A 280 -5.72 -6.12 -1.23
N HIS A 281 -6.22 -5.75 -2.41
CA HIS A 281 -5.42 -5.35 -3.54
C HIS A 281 -6.02 -4.09 -4.17
N PHE A 282 -5.18 -3.19 -4.65
CA PHE A 282 -5.64 -1.92 -5.21
C PHE A 282 -4.73 -1.46 -6.33
N HIS A 283 -5.30 -0.90 -7.39
CA HIS A 283 -4.53 -0.19 -8.41
C HIS A 283 -4.38 1.27 -7.97
N CYS A 284 -3.17 1.67 -7.61
CA CYS A 284 -2.91 3.05 -7.23
C CYS A 284 -2.83 3.92 -8.49
N GLY A 285 -3.71 4.92 -8.61
CA GLY A 285 -3.72 5.85 -9.75
C GLY A 285 -2.50 6.78 -9.81
N THR A 286 -1.85 7.09 -8.68
CA THR A 286 -0.62 7.90 -8.67
C THR A 286 0.57 7.06 -9.11
N CYS A 287 0.75 5.89 -8.48
CA CYS A 287 1.85 4.99 -8.82
C CYS A 287 1.62 4.20 -10.11
N GLN A 288 0.40 4.16 -10.66
CA GLN A 288 0.03 3.36 -11.83
C GLN A 288 0.45 1.87 -11.73
N ARG A 289 0.30 1.29 -10.54
CA ARG A 289 0.67 -0.10 -10.23
C ARG A 289 -0.38 -0.75 -9.35
N CYS A 290 -0.60 -2.05 -9.52
CA CYS A 290 -1.34 -2.86 -8.58
C CYS A 290 -0.45 -3.20 -7.37
N VAL A 291 -0.98 -2.98 -6.18
CA VAL A 291 -0.29 -3.22 -4.90
C VAL A 291 -1.10 -4.22 -4.08
N SER A 292 -0.43 -5.24 -3.58
CA SER A 292 -0.98 -6.24 -2.66
C SER A 292 -0.92 -5.74 -1.22
N TYR A 293 -1.86 -6.16 -0.38
CA TYR A 293 -2.02 -5.66 1.00
C TYR A 293 -2.02 -4.13 1.08
N TYR A 294 -2.69 -3.49 0.12
CA TYR A 294 -2.74 -2.04 0.02
C TYR A 294 -3.40 -1.41 1.25
N ASP A 295 -2.75 -0.41 1.83
CA ASP A 295 -3.35 0.46 2.84
C ASP A 295 -3.72 1.81 2.21
N HIS A 296 -2.72 2.57 1.75
CA HIS A 296 -2.92 3.86 1.09
C HIS A 296 -1.70 4.29 0.26
N HIS A 297 -1.87 5.28 -0.61
CA HIS A 297 -0.77 6.08 -1.16
C HIS A 297 -0.46 7.23 -0.21
N CYS A 298 0.75 7.28 0.31
CA CYS A 298 1.15 8.32 1.25
C CYS A 298 1.76 9.49 0.49
N THR A 299 1.03 10.60 0.41
CA THR A 299 1.49 11.85 -0.24
C THR A 299 2.67 12.51 0.49
N PHE A 300 2.99 12.08 1.71
CA PHE A 300 4.21 12.51 2.39
C PHE A 300 5.43 11.74 1.92
N PHE A 301 5.28 10.47 1.51
CA PHE A 301 6.42 9.64 1.12
C PHE A 301 6.52 9.41 -0.38
N GLY A 302 5.53 9.86 -1.17
CA GLY A 302 5.45 9.60 -2.60
C GLY A 302 5.31 8.12 -2.94
N ARG A 303 4.85 7.29 -1.99
CA ARG A 303 4.82 5.83 -2.13
C ARG A 303 3.54 5.22 -1.58
N CYS A 304 3.17 4.09 -2.18
CA CYS A 304 2.19 3.20 -1.58
C CYS A 304 2.75 2.62 -0.27
N ILE A 305 1.92 2.59 0.75
CA ILE A 305 2.15 1.92 2.03
C ILE A 305 1.32 0.65 2.03
N ALA A 306 1.99 -0.49 2.15
CA ALA A 306 1.36 -1.78 2.01
C ALA A 306 2.18 -2.90 2.64
N GLY A 307 1.52 -4.04 2.86
CA GLY A 307 2.09 -5.20 3.55
C GLY A 307 1.41 -5.49 4.89
N LYS A 308 1.97 -6.47 5.62
CA LYS A 308 1.52 -6.86 6.96
C LYS A 308 2.58 -6.46 7.98
N LEU A 309 2.13 -6.15 9.20
CA LEU A 309 3.03 -5.97 10.33
C LEU A 309 3.75 -7.31 10.59
N TRP A 310 5.08 -7.25 10.67
CA TRP A 310 6.02 -8.36 10.91
C TRP A 310 5.39 -9.64 11.49
N HIS A 311 5.23 -10.67 10.66
CA HIS A 311 5.08 -12.04 11.14
C HIS A 311 6.46 -12.69 11.10
N ILE A 312 6.99 -13.02 12.28
CA ILE A 312 8.23 -13.79 12.47
C ILE A 312 8.18 -15.01 11.54
N GLY A 313 8.96 -15.02 10.46
CA GLY A 313 9.15 -16.17 9.59
C GLY A 313 8.52 -16.15 8.18
N ARG A 314 7.96 -15.05 7.66
CA ARG A 314 7.52 -15.00 6.24
C ARG A 314 8.01 -13.76 5.47
N LYS A 315 8.62 -14.02 4.31
CA LYS A 315 9.29 -13.09 3.36
C LYS A 315 8.41 -12.00 2.70
N SER A 316 7.16 -11.80 3.10
CA SER A 316 6.23 -10.88 2.43
C SER A 316 5.80 -9.70 3.32
N GLY A 317 6.76 -9.07 4.00
CA GLY A 317 6.55 -7.85 4.76
C GLY A 317 6.85 -6.64 3.88
N GLY A 318 5.83 -6.03 3.28
CA GLY A 318 5.98 -4.76 2.56
C GLY A 318 6.44 -3.62 3.48
N ASN A 319 6.53 -2.41 2.94
CA ASN A 319 7.04 -1.24 3.67
C ASN A 319 6.16 -0.74 4.84
N TYR A 320 4.97 -1.31 5.05
CA TYR A 320 4.05 -0.96 6.14
C TYR A 320 4.70 -1.05 7.54
N PHE A 321 5.62 -1.99 7.77
CA PHE A 321 6.34 -2.10 9.04
C PHE A 321 7.10 -0.81 9.39
N PHE A 322 7.91 -0.30 8.47
CA PHE A 322 8.70 0.91 8.68
C PHE A 322 7.81 2.15 8.87
N PHE A 323 6.67 2.19 8.16
CA PHE A 323 5.67 3.24 8.35
C PHE A 323 5.08 3.26 9.76
N VAL A 324 4.75 2.10 10.34
CA VAL A 324 4.27 2.04 11.72
C VAL A 324 5.38 2.43 12.71
N PHE A 325 6.60 1.95 12.49
CA PHE A 325 7.72 2.21 13.38
C PHE A 325 8.14 3.68 13.41
N ILE A 326 8.16 4.38 12.27
CA ILE A 326 8.50 5.82 12.26
C ILE A 326 7.45 6.66 13.01
N LEU A 327 6.19 6.25 13.00
CA LEU A 327 5.13 6.93 13.76
C LEU A 327 5.27 6.70 15.27
N VAL A 328 5.55 5.46 15.68
CA VAL A 328 5.82 5.12 17.09
C VAL A 328 7.07 5.83 17.57
N ASP A 329 8.14 5.82 16.78
CA ASP A 329 9.40 6.47 17.10
C ASP A 329 9.23 7.99 17.28
N ALA A 330 8.44 8.66 16.43
CA ALA A 330 8.12 10.08 16.59
C ALA A 330 7.43 10.39 17.94
N VAL A 331 6.51 9.54 18.39
CA VAL A 331 5.87 9.68 19.72
C VAL A 331 6.91 9.47 20.82
N MET A 332 7.76 8.46 20.70
CA MET A 332 8.80 8.19 21.68
C MET A 332 9.85 9.32 21.75
N ALA A 333 10.25 9.91 20.62
CA ALA A 333 11.17 11.05 20.56
C ALA A 333 10.57 12.30 21.21
N TYR A 334 9.28 12.54 20.99
CA TYR A 334 8.53 13.59 21.68
C TYR A 334 8.55 13.37 23.21
N LEU A 335 8.28 12.15 23.68
CA LEU A 335 8.30 11.82 25.12
C LEU A 335 9.70 11.94 25.71
N THR A 336 10.76 11.51 25.01
CA THR A 336 12.17 11.68 25.43
C THR A 336 12.51 13.15 25.60
N THR A 337 12.16 13.98 24.60
CA THR A 337 12.45 15.42 24.61
C THR A 337 11.68 16.12 25.74
N ALA A 338 10.41 15.77 25.94
CA ALA A 338 9.60 16.29 27.04
C ALA A 338 10.18 15.90 28.41
N ALA A 339 10.61 14.64 28.57
CA ALA A 339 11.25 14.18 29.80
C ALA A 339 12.55 14.94 30.09
N ALA A 340 13.39 15.19 29.07
CA ALA A 340 14.60 15.98 29.22
C ALA A 340 14.31 17.42 29.65
N LEU A 341 13.29 18.05 29.04
CA LEU A 341 12.87 19.40 29.40
C LEU A 341 12.31 19.45 30.83
N MET A 342 11.39 18.54 31.18
CA MET A 342 10.81 18.47 32.53
C MET A 342 11.88 18.24 33.58
N TYR A 343 12.79 17.27 33.36
CA TYR A 343 13.90 17.00 34.28
C TYR A 343 14.75 18.25 34.52
N SER A 344 15.09 18.99 33.46
CA SER A 344 15.89 20.21 33.56
C SER A 344 15.18 21.34 34.28
N LEU A 345 13.88 21.51 34.02
CA LEU A 345 13.06 22.49 34.72
C LEU A 345 12.88 22.12 36.20
N SER A 346 12.73 20.83 36.53
CA SER A 346 12.62 20.36 37.92
C SER A 346 13.88 20.65 38.71
N LEU A 347 15.05 20.58 38.08
CA LEU A 347 16.33 20.91 38.72
C LEU A 347 16.48 22.42 38.97
N LYS A 348 15.82 23.27 38.17
CA LYS A 348 15.89 24.72 38.29
C LYS A 348 14.80 25.31 39.21
N TYR A 349 13.58 24.79 39.14
CA TYR A 349 12.39 25.37 39.77
C TYR A 349 11.77 24.48 40.86
N GLY A 350 12.36 23.31 41.12
CA GLY A 350 11.80 22.32 42.04
C GLY A 350 10.85 21.34 41.33
N PRO A 351 10.92 20.03 41.66
CA PRO A 351 10.06 19.01 41.04
C PRO A 351 8.58 19.14 41.40
N GLU A 352 8.26 19.71 42.58
CA GLU A 352 6.92 19.75 43.15
C GLU A 352 5.89 20.48 42.29
N TRP A 353 6.31 21.51 41.54
CA TRP A 353 5.43 22.25 40.62
C TRP A 353 5.63 21.85 39.16
N VAL A 354 6.87 21.59 38.75
CA VAL A 354 7.22 21.36 37.34
C VAL A 354 6.61 20.06 36.82
N VAL A 355 6.69 18.98 37.60
CA VAL A 355 6.19 17.66 37.17
C VAL A 355 4.67 17.67 36.96
N PRO A 356 3.82 18.11 37.91
CA PRO A 356 2.37 18.09 37.70
C PRO A 356 1.95 19.01 36.56
N ILE A 357 2.52 20.23 36.45
CA ILE A 357 2.23 21.15 35.34
C ILE A 357 2.65 20.53 34.02
N GLY A 358 3.86 19.96 33.95
CA GLY A 358 4.37 19.29 32.76
C GLY A 358 3.47 18.15 32.30
N LEU A 359 3.03 17.29 33.21
CA LEU A 359 2.10 16.20 32.90
C LEU A 359 0.74 16.71 32.38
N VAL A 360 0.19 17.76 32.99
CA VAL A 360 -1.07 18.39 32.52
C VAL A 360 -0.89 18.95 31.11
N VAL A 361 0.22 19.63 30.82
CA VAL A 361 0.53 20.16 29.48
C VAL A 361 0.67 19.02 28.47
N LEU A 362 1.40 17.94 28.81
CA LEU A 362 1.56 16.79 27.93
C LEU A 362 0.23 16.09 27.63
N LEU A 363 -0.62 15.91 28.64
CA LEU A 363 -1.95 15.35 28.48
C LEU A 363 -2.83 16.25 27.61
N PHE A 364 -2.80 17.57 27.82
CA PHE A 364 -3.56 18.51 27.01
C PHE A 364 -3.11 18.51 25.55
N LEU A 365 -1.79 18.53 25.30
CA LEU A 365 -1.23 18.42 23.95
C LEU A 365 -1.62 17.10 23.29
N HIS A 366 -1.51 15.99 24.02
CA HIS A 366 -1.92 14.67 23.52
C HIS A 366 -3.41 14.65 23.17
N MET A 367 -4.28 15.12 24.06
CA MET A 367 -5.72 15.22 23.82
C MET A 367 -6.04 16.14 22.63
N HIS A 368 -5.33 17.26 22.47
CA HIS A 368 -5.53 18.19 21.36
C HIS A 368 -5.15 17.57 20.01
N VAL A 369 -4.02 16.86 19.96
CA VAL A 369 -3.58 16.10 18.78
C VAL A 369 -4.61 15.02 18.43
N MET A 370 -5.07 14.25 19.43
CA MET A 370 -6.10 13.23 19.25
C MET A 370 -7.44 13.83 18.80
N ARG A 371 -7.82 15.01 19.31
CA ARG A 371 -9.09 15.68 19.01
C ARG A 371 -9.11 16.40 17.67
N ARG A 372 -7.99 16.97 17.23
CA ARG A 372 -7.87 17.61 15.90
C ARG A 372 -7.71 16.63 14.76
N SER A 373 -7.42 15.38 15.06
CA SER A 373 -7.30 14.35 14.06
C SER A 373 -8.35 13.22 14.14
N PRO A 374 -9.67 13.52 14.17
CA PRO A 374 -10.69 12.47 14.25
C PRO A 374 -10.96 11.79 12.90
N SER A 375 -10.57 12.39 11.76
CA SER A 375 -11.02 11.92 10.43
C SER A 375 -9.94 11.56 9.40
N ARG A 376 -8.67 11.96 9.55
CA ARG A 376 -7.61 11.64 8.54
C ARG A 376 -6.42 10.85 9.09
N LEU A 377 -5.82 11.23 10.21
CA LEU A 377 -4.85 10.35 10.89
C LEU A 377 -5.57 9.19 11.58
N CYS A 378 -6.82 9.37 12.03
CA CYS A 378 -7.60 8.32 12.71
C CYS A 378 -8.09 7.21 11.77
N ILE A 379 -8.34 7.43 10.47
CA ILE A 379 -8.80 6.30 9.62
C ILE A 379 -7.65 5.32 9.35
N ALA A 380 -6.44 5.82 9.13
CA ALA A 380 -5.23 5.00 9.04
C ALA A 380 -4.83 4.46 10.43
N CYS A 381 -4.74 5.31 11.45
CA CYS A 381 -4.29 4.92 12.79
C CYS A 381 -5.32 4.08 13.57
N ARG A 382 -6.64 4.33 13.48
CA ARG A 382 -7.67 3.46 14.12
C ARG A 382 -7.69 2.08 13.48
N ARG A 383 -7.46 1.95 12.16
CA ARG A 383 -7.32 0.62 11.53
C ARG A 383 -6.03 -0.08 11.94
N CYS A 384 -4.92 0.64 12.09
CA CYS A 384 -3.65 0.10 12.57
C CYS A 384 -3.72 -0.31 14.04
N VAL A 385 -4.25 0.55 14.92
CA VAL A 385 -4.39 0.35 16.37
C VAL A 385 -5.43 -0.73 16.67
N VAL A 386 -6.59 -0.74 16.00
CA VAL A 386 -7.60 -1.81 16.18
C VAL A 386 -7.05 -3.17 15.72
N ARG A 387 -6.29 -3.25 14.63
CA ARG A 387 -5.62 -4.49 14.22
C ARG A 387 -4.49 -4.89 15.17
N ALA A 388 -3.72 -3.94 15.70
CA ALA A 388 -2.69 -4.21 16.70
C ALA A 388 -3.32 -4.72 18.02
N CYS A 389 -4.43 -4.14 18.47
CA CYS A 389 -5.19 -4.63 19.62
C CYS A 389 -5.76 -6.04 19.39
N TYR A 390 -6.23 -6.34 18.17
CA TYR A 390 -6.68 -7.68 17.78
C TYR A 390 -5.54 -8.71 17.80
N LEU A 391 -4.33 -8.32 17.37
CA LEU A 391 -3.14 -9.17 17.40
C LEU A 391 -2.59 -9.39 18.82
N VAL A 392 -2.88 -8.49 19.76
CA VAL A 392 -2.54 -8.64 21.19
C VAL A 392 -3.61 -9.45 21.96
N GLY A 393 -4.61 -10.01 21.27
CA GLY A 393 -5.54 -10.98 21.86
C GLY A 393 -6.50 -10.41 22.91
N LYS A 394 -6.56 -9.08 23.07
CA LYS A 394 -7.59 -8.46 23.89
C LYS A 394 -8.84 -8.22 23.04
N ARG A 395 -9.84 -9.08 23.22
CA ARG A 395 -11.22 -8.77 22.84
C ARG A 395 -11.66 -7.59 23.72
N CYS A 396 -11.83 -6.42 23.12
CA CYS A 396 -12.64 -5.35 23.68
C CYS A 396 -14.08 -5.52 23.21
#